data_AF-A0A844ZXN7-F1
#
_entry.id   AF-A0A844ZXN7-F1
#
_cell.length_a   1.000
_cell.length_b   1.000
_cell.length_c   1.000
_cell.angle_alpha   90.00
_cell.angle_beta   90.00
_cell.angle_gamma   90.00
#
_symmetry.space_group_name_H-M   'P 1'
#
loop_
_entity.id
_entity.type
_entity.pdbx_description
1 polymer ?
#
loop_
_entity_poly.entity_id
_entity_poly.type
_entity_poly.pdbx_seq_one_letter_code
_entity_poly.pdbx_strand_id
1 'polypeptide(L)'
;MQHRELVERQLTPEGPRRSGGVAKRGRSVTVNLAESPLGWLHAHGHLDARLYDAGERLRADYERAQLPRSVTMRWDPVRIKGTGEQGLNPNERQLGARQRFDGAMKQAGRGLEDVLWRVVCGGETLPVAEKALAWPARSGKLVLRLALDRVADFYRIT
;
A
#
# COMPACT_ATOMS: atom_id res chain seq x y z
N MET A 1 25.05 -6.81 15.41
CA MET A 1 25.56 -7.40 14.15
C MET A 1 24.38 -8.05 13.44
N GLN A 2 23.85 -7.42 12.39
CA GLN A 2 22.65 -7.92 11.68
C GLN A 2 23.10 -8.73 10.46
N HIS A 3 22.75 -10.02 10.50
CA HIS A 3 23.00 -10.97 9.42
C HIS A 3 22.02 -10.69 8.29
N ARG A 4 22.56 -10.40 7.10
CA ARG A 4 21.79 -10.01 5.91
C ARG A 4 21.84 -11.20 4.96
N GLU A 5 20.77 -11.99 4.93
CA GLU A 5 20.65 -13.06 3.93
C GLU A 5 20.09 -12.47 2.63
N LEU A 6 20.94 -12.47 1.61
CA LEU A 6 20.63 -12.05 0.25
C LEU A 6 20.63 -13.31 -0.61
N VAL A 7 19.52 -13.58 -1.32
CA VAL A 7 19.45 -14.64 -2.32
C VAL A 7 19.21 -14.01 -3.68
N GLU A 8 20.18 -14.16 -4.58
CA GLU A 8 20.08 -13.70 -5.97
C GLU A 8 19.41 -14.75 -6.86
N ARG A 9 18.53 -14.31 -7.76
CA ARG A 9 18.07 -15.09 -8.92
C ARG A 9 18.10 -14.22 -10.17
N GLN A 10 18.83 -14.66 -11.19
CA GLN A 10 18.84 -14.07 -12.53
C GLN A 10 17.86 -14.81 -13.43
N LEU A 11 17.14 -14.08 -14.27
CA LEU A 11 16.57 -14.62 -15.50
C LEU A 11 17.00 -13.74 -16.68
N THR A 12 17.85 -14.30 -17.53
CA THR A 12 18.33 -13.71 -18.77
C THR A 12 17.28 -13.81 -19.87
N PRO A 13 17.27 -12.86 -20.81
CA PRO A 13 16.94 -13.18 -22.19
C PRO A 13 18.08 -12.75 -23.14
N GLU A 14 18.70 -13.75 -23.77
CA GLU A 14 19.25 -13.69 -25.14
C GLU A 14 20.65 -13.08 -25.34
N GLY A 15 21.65 -13.98 -25.30
CA GLY A 15 22.65 -14.02 -26.38
C GLY A 15 21.99 -14.12 -27.77
N PRO A 16 22.76 -13.90 -28.85
CA PRO A 16 22.27 -13.27 -30.08
C PRO A 16 21.09 -14.03 -30.70
N ARG A 17 19.98 -13.31 -30.92
CA ARG A 17 18.66 -13.88 -31.22
C ARG A 17 18.59 -14.67 -32.52
N ARG A 18 17.93 -15.83 -32.43
CA ARG A 18 17.10 -16.40 -33.51
C ARG A 18 15.74 -16.76 -32.90
N SER A 19 14.78 -15.83 -33.02
CA SER A 19 13.36 -15.85 -32.58
C SER A 19 13.04 -15.56 -31.10
N GLY A 20 12.15 -14.57 -30.84
CA GLY A 20 11.32 -14.52 -29.62
C GLY A 20 11.44 -13.37 -28.60
N GLY A 21 11.18 -12.10 -28.98
CA GLY A 21 10.55 -11.07 -28.10
C GLY A 21 11.31 -10.47 -26.88
N VAL A 22 11.64 -9.18 -26.92
CA VAL A 22 12.20 -8.42 -25.77
C VAL A 22 11.13 -8.18 -24.69
N ALA A 23 11.22 -8.86 -23.55
CA ALA A 23 10.43 -8.52 -22.37
C ALA A 23 10.88 -7.17 -21.78
N LYS A 24 9.93 -6.27 -21.49
CA LYS A 24 10.16 -5.02 -20.75
C LYS A 24 10.76 -5.37 -19.39
N ARG A 25 11.97 -4.88 -19.10
CA ARG A 25 12.57 -4.89 -17.76
C ARG A 25 11.59 -4.25 -16.76
N GLY A 26 10.87 -5.09 -16.01
CA GLY A 26 10.18 -4.65 -14.80
C GLY A 26 11.24 -4.13 -13.84
N ARG A 27 11.05 -2.92 -13.32
CA ARG A 27 11.90 -2.38 -12.26
C ARG A 27 11.69 -3.26 -11.02
N SER A 28 12.67 -4.09 -10.68
CA SER A 28 12.68 -4.79 -9.38
C SER A 28 13.10 -3.80 -8.31
N VAL A 29 12.21 -3.53 -7.35
CA VAL A 29 12.49 -2.71 -6.18
C VAL A 29 12.77 -3.65 -5.01
N THR A 30 13.96 -3.52 -4.41
CA THR A 30 14.27 -4.14 -3.13
C THR A 30 13.55 -3.32 -2.06
N VAL A 31 12.32 -3.72 -1.70
CA VAL A 31 11.60 -3.11 -0.58
C VAL A 31 12.23 -3.68 0.69
N ASN A 32 12.70 -2.80 1.58
CA ASN A 32 13.13 -3.26 2.89
C ASN A 32 11.86 -3.69 3.64
N LEU A 33 11.74 -4.97 3.99
CA LEU A 33 10.55 -5.49 4.69
C LEU A 33 10.31 -4.84 6.07
N ALA A 34 11.27 -4.05 6.56
CA ALA A 34 11.11 -3.16 7.72
C ALA A 34 10.50 -1.78 7.38
N GLU A 35 10.27 -1.43 6.11
CA GLU A 35 9.70 -0.13 5.69
C GLU A 35 8.19 -0.03 5.91
N SER A 36 7.47 -1.15 6.07
CA SER A 36 6.07 -1.11 6.49
C SER A 36 5.73 -2.25 7.46
N PRO A 37 5.01 -1.98 8.57
CA PRO A 37 4.52 -3.02 9.48
C PRO A 37 3.68 -4.08 8.77
N LEU A 38 2.93 -3.68 7.73
CA LEU A 38 2.14 -4.60 6.90
C LEU A 38 3.02 -5.58 6.12
N GLY A 39 4.11 -5.11 5.52
CA GLY A 39 5.06 -5.94 4.80
C GLY A 39 5.70 -6.99 5.71
N TRP A 40 6.09 -6.59 6.92
CA TRP A 40 6.60 -7.51 7.93
C TRP A 40 5.55 -8.56 8.33
N LEU A 41 4.32 -8.14 8.62
CA LEU A 41 3.23 -9.04 9.01
C LEU A 41 2.88 -10.03 7.89
N HIS A 42 2.87 -9.60 6.64
CA HIS A 42 2.62 -10.48 5.50
C HIS A 42 3.76 -11.48 5.30
N ALA A 43 5.02 -11.04 5.33
CA ALA A 43 6.19 -11.89 5.16
C ALA A 43 6.29 -13.01 6.23
N HIS A 44 5.76 -12.79 7.43
CA HIS A 44 5.72 -13.78 8.51
C HIS A 44 4.40 -14.56 8.60
N GLY A 45 3.53 -14.46 7.58
CA GLY A 45 2.28 -15.22 7.50
C GLY A 45 1.20 -14.77 8.49
N HIS A 46 1.28 -13.55 9.01
CA HIS A 46 0.27 -12.99 9.91
C HIS A 46 -0.89 -12.29 9.17
N LEU A 47 -0.65 -11.87 7.92
CA LEU A 47 -1.63 -11.33 7.00
C LEU A 47 -1.64 -12.12 5.70
N ASP A 48 -2.84 -12.42 5.21
CA ASP A 48 -3.05 -13.00 3.89
C ASP A 48 -2.86 -11.92 2.80
N ALA A 49 -2.60 -12.35 1.56
CA ALA A 49 -2.33 -11.47 0.42
C ALA A 49 -3.47 -10.46 0.20
N ARG A 50 -4.74 -10.92 0.30
CA ARG A 50 -5.93 -10.05 0.18
C ARG A 50 -5.91 -8.89 1.17
N LEU A 51 -5.57 -9.15 2.44
CA LEU A 51 -5.53 -8.14 3.49
C LEU A 51 -4.32 -7.21 3.34
N TYR A 52 -3.20 -7.77 2.92
CA TYR A 52 -2.00 -7.00 2.61
C TYR A 52 -2.27 -6.01 1.47
N ASP A 53 -2.85 -6.48 0.36
CA ASP A 53 -3.19 -5.64 -0.80
C ASP A 53 -4.20 -4.54 -0.44
N ALA A 54 -5.19 -4.87 0.41
CA ALA A 54 -6.13 -3.88 0.94
C ALA A 54 -5.45 -2.80 1.78
N GLY A 55 -4.52 -3.20 2.65
CA GLY A 55 -3.73 -2.27 3.46
C GLY A 55 -2.81 -1.39 2.61
N GLU A 56 -2.11 -1.96 1.63
CA GLU A 56 -1.27 -1.21 0.70
C GLU A 56 -2.08 -0.27 -0.18
N ARG A 57 -3.30 -0.66 -0.59
CA ARG A 57 -4.21 0.22 -1.32
C ARG A 57 -4.68 1.40 -0.48
N LEU A 58 -5.03 1.15 0.78
CA LEU A 58 -5.39 2.19 1.75
C LEU A 58 -4.21 3.16 1.97
N ARG A 59 -3.00 2.63 2.17
CA ARG A 59 -1.78 3.42 2.32
C ARG A 59 -1.51 4.29 1.09
N ALA A 60 -1.64 3.74 -0.11
CA ALA A 60 -1.45 4.48 -1.34
C ALA A 60 -2.44 5.64 -1.51
N ASP A 61 -3.69 5.48 -1.04
CA ASP A 61 -4.68 6.57 -1.06
C ASP A 61 -4.37 7.63 0.00
N TYR A 62 -3.93 7.23 1.19
CA TYR A 62 -3.47 8.14 2.24
C TYR A 62 -2.29 9.00 1.75
N GLU A 63 -1.25 8.38 1.19
CA GLU A 63 -0.07 9.09 0.68
C GLU A 63 -0.42 10.08 -0.42
N ARG A 64 -1.30 9.69 -1.36
CA ARG A 64 -1.80 10.59 -2.42
C ARG A 64 -2.64 11.73 -1.88
N ALA A 65 -3.43 11.48 -0.83
CA ALA A 65 -4.25 12.49 -0.18
C ALA A 65 -3.40 13.53 0.59
N GLN A 66 -2.26 13.13 1.13
CA GLN A 66 -1.36 13.98 1.95
C GLN A 66 -0.40 14.87 1.14
N LEU A 67 -0.25 14.65 -0.17
CA LEU A 67 0.64 15.49 -0.98
C LEU A 67 0.20 16.97 -0.92
N PRO A 68 1.11 17.94 -0.78
CA PRO A 68 0.72 19.35 -0.82
C PRO A 68 0.07 19.66 -2.17
N ARG A 69 -1.05 20.41 -2.14
CA ARG A 69 -1.74 20.87 -3.36
C ARG A 69 -0.70 21.58 -4.22
N SER A 70 -0.45 21.08 -5.43
CA SER A 70 0.53 21.72 -6.32
C SER A 70 -0.07 23.04 -6.81
N VAL A 71 0.42 24.16 -6.26
CA VAL A 71 -0.05 25.53 -6.58
C VAL A 71 0.62 26.05 -7.86
N THR A 72 1.73 25.45 -8.29
CA THR A 72 2.44 25.84 -9.52
C THR A 72 1.89 25.11 -10.74
N MET A 73 1.52 25.89 -11.75
CA MET A 73 1.09 25.41 -13.05
C MET A 73 2.24 24.63 -13.71
N ARG A 74 2.09 23.31 -13.89
CA ARG A 74 3.11 22.43 -14.45
C ARG A 74 2.87 22.22 -15.96
N TRP A 75 3.73 22.78 -16.79
CA TRP A 75 3.66 22.78 -18.26
C TRP A 75 4.21 21.49 -18.94
N ASP A 76 3.93 20.33 -18.38
CA ASP A 76 4.37 19.05 -18.97
C ASP A 76 3.34 18.58 -20.03
N PRO A 77 3.75 18.25 -21.27
CA PRO A 77 2.80 17.81 -22.31
C PRO A 77 2.08 16.52 -21.88
N VAL A 78 0.78 16.65 -21.65
CA VAL A 78 -0.10 15.54 -21.24
C VAL A 78 -0.22 14.54 -22.39
N ARG A 79 0.58 13.46 -22.38
CA ARG A 79 0.35 12.29 -23.24
C ARG A 79 -0.78 11.45 -22.64
N ILE A 80 -1.96 11.57 -23.23
CA ILE A 80 -3.16 10.80 -22.84
C ILE A 80 -3.13 9.46 -23.60
N LYS A 81 -2.98 8.35 -22.89
CA LYS A 81 -3.15 6.99 -23.46
C LYS A 81 -3.61 6.00 -22.38
N GLY A 82 -4.93 5.74 -22.33
CA GLY A 82 -5.56 4.58 -21.69
C GLY A 82 -5.92 4.63 -20.18
N THR A 83 -7.23 4.51 -19.93
CA THR A 83 -7.96 3.91 -18.78
C THR A 83 -7.92 4.57 -17.39
N GLY A 84 -9.10 4.99 -16.93
CA GLY A 84 -9.50 5.16 -15.52
C GLY A 84 -9.33 6.55 -14.91
N GLU A 85 -8.10 7.10 -14.95
CA GLU A 85 -7.74 8.32 -14.19
C GLU A 85 -7.05 9.39 -15.05
N GLN A 86 -7.08 9.24 -16.37
CA GLN A 86 -6.21 10.00 -17.28
C GLN A 86 -6.73 11.37 -17.74
N GLY A 87 -7.95 11.77 -17.34
CA GLY A 87 -8.48 13.11 -17.61
C GLY A 87 -8.41 14.06 -16.42
N LEU A 88 -8.04 13.56 -15.24
CA LEU A 88 -8.13 14.31 -14.00
C LEU A 88 -6.87 15.15 -13.79
N ASN A 89 -7.08 16.43 -13.50
CA ASN A 89 -6.04 17.32 -13.01
C ASN A 89 -5.45 16.74 -11.71
N PRO A 90 -4.17 17.02 -11.37
CA PRO A 90 -3.53 16.51 -10.16
C PRO A 90 -4.37 16.70 -8.88
N ASN A 91 -5.08 17.83 -8.77
CA ASN A 91 -5.99 18.12 -7.67
C ASN A 91 -7.22 17.20 -7.63
N GLU A 92 -7.78 16.85 -8.79
CA GLU A 92 -8.95 15.96 -8.86
C GLU A 92 -8.55 14.52 -8.51
N ARG A 93 -7.37 14.08 -8.92
CA ARG A 93 -6.81 12.77 -8.49
C ARG A 93 -6.58 12.73 -6.99
N GLN A 94 -6.04 13.80 -6.40
CA GLN A 94 -5.88 13.92 -4.96
C GLN A 94 -7.22 13.88 -4.24
N LEU A 95 -8.22 14.64 -4.72
CA LEU A 95 -9.55 14.66 -4.15
C LEU A 95 -10.20 13.26 -4.22
N GLY A 96 -10.07 12.57 -5.35
CA GLY A 96 -10.54 11.19 -5.49
C GLY A 96 -9.85 10.21 -4.55
N ALA A 97 -8.53 10.33 -4.36
CA ALA A 97 -7.80 9.52 -3.38
C ALA A 97 -8.29 9.79 -1.95
N ARG A 98 -8.48 11.06 -1.58
CA ARG A 98 -9.01 11.44 -0.26
C ARG A 98 -10.42 10.90 -0.02
N GLN A 99 -11.32 11.01 -1.01
CA GLN A 99 -12.67 10.46 -0.91
C GLN A 99 -12.67 8.93 -0.74
N ARG A 100 -11.80 8.22 -1.48
CA ARG A 100 -11.67 6.76 -1.36
C ARG A 100 -11.09 6.37 0.01
N PHE A 101 -10.07 7.06 0.49
CA PHE A 101 -9.52 6.86 1.84
C PHE A 101 -10.57 7.09 2.93
N ASP A 102 -11.26 8.24 2.90
CA ASP A 102 -12.29 8.58 3.87
C ASP A 102 -13.46 7.57 3.83
N GLY A 103 -13.82 7.09 2.64
CA GLY A 103 -14.82 6.04 2.45
C GLY A 103 -14.40 4.71 3.06
N ALA A 104 -13.15 4.29 2.84
CA ALA A 104 -12.60 3.06 3.41
C ALA A 104 -12.53 3.10 4.94
N MET A 105 -12.09 4.23 5.52
CA MET A 105 -12.04 4.42 6.97
C MET A 105 -13.44 4.40 7.60
N LYS A 106 -14.43 5.03 6.93
CA LYS A 106 -15.84 4.95 7.34
C LYS A 106 -16.40 3.54 7.28
N GLN A 107 -16.07 2.76 6.24
CA GLN A 107 -16.49 1.37 6.12
C GLN A 107 -15.89 0.49 7.22
N ALA A 108 -14.64 0.73 7.59
CA ALA A 108 -14.01 0.05 8.72
C ALA A 108 -14.75 0.35 10.03
N GLY A 109 -15.14 1.60 10.25
CA GLY A 109 -15.96 2.03 11.39
C GLY A 109 -15.17 2.35 12.65
N ARG A 110 -15.85 2.99 13.61
CA ARG A 110 -15.27 3.50 14.86
C ARG A 110 -14.52 2.41 15.63
N GLY A 111 -13.31 2.73 16.11
CA GLY A 111 -12.44 1.81 16.84
C GLY A 111 -11.56 0.92 15.94
N LEU A 112 -12.00 0.59 14.73
CA LEU A 112 -11.16 -0.09 13.72
C LEU A 112 -10.38 0.89 12.87
N GLU A 113 -10.94 2.07 12.62
CA GLU A 113 -10.26 3.16 11.93
C GLU A 113 -8.97 3.58 12.65
N ASP A 114 -8.94 3.58 13.99
CA ASP A 114 -7.77 4.03 14.75
C ASP A 114 -6.56 3.10 14.59
N VAL A 115 -6.78 1.78 14.56
CA VAL A 115 -5.69 0.82 14.32
C VAL A 115 -5.21 0.84 12.87
N LEU A 116 -6.11 1.06 11.91
CA LEU A 116 -5.73 1.25 10.51
C LEU A 116 -4.88 2.50 10.35
N TRP A 117 -5.30 3.60 10.97
CA TRP A 117 -4.53 4.84 10.93
C TRP A 117 -3.12 4.64 11.49
N ARG A 118 -3.00 4.06 12.69
CA ARG A 118 -1.70 3.87 13.36
C ARG A 118 -0.77 2.94 12.62
N VAL A 119 -1.25 1.78 12.20
CA VAL A 119 -0.40 0.73 11.60
C VAL A 119 -0.17 0.99 10.12
N VAL A 120 -1.22 1.32 9.36
CA VAL A 120 -1.15 1.44 7.89
C VAL A 120 -0.62 2.81 7.47
N CYS A 121 -1.07 3.88 8.12
CA CYS A 121 -0.69 5.25 7.76
C CYS A 121 0.49 5.77 8.61
N GLY A 122 0.47 5.46 9.92
CA GLY A 122 1.50 5.89 10.86
C GLY A 122 2.75 4.99 10.88
N GLY A 123 2.69 3.80 10.28
CA GLY A 123 3.81 2.86 10.28
C GLY A 123 4.16 2.31 11.67
N GLU A 124 3.24 2.39 12.63
CA GLU A 124 3.45 1.85 13.97
C GLU A 124 3.42 0.32 13.98
N THR A 125 4.26 -0.29 14.82
CA THR A 125 4.17 -1.74 15.06
C THR A 125 2.95 -2.06 15.93
N LEU A 126 2.42 -3.28 15.83
CA LEU A 126 1.24 -3.71 16.60
C LEU A 126 1.36 -3.47 18.12
N PRO A 127 2.48 -3.78 18.80
CA PRO A 127 2.61 -3.51 20.23
C PRO A 127 2.53 -2.02 20.58
N VAL A 128 3.04 -1.14 19.70
CA VAL A 128 2.96 0.32 19.88
C VAL A 128 1.51 0.78 19.73
N ALA A 129 0.83 0.32 18.69
CA ALA A 129 -0.58 0.63 18.47
C ALA A 129 -1.47 0.12 19.62
N GLU A 130 -1.23 -1.10 20.12
CA GLU A 130 -1.95 -1.67 21.27
C GLU A 130 -1.82 -0.79 22.51
N LYS A 131 -0.60 -0.37 22.86
CA LYS A 131 -0.35 0.53 23.99
C LYS A 131 -1.06 1.87 23.80
N ALA A 132 -0.99 2.43 22.60
CA ALA A 132 -1.56 3.73 22.29
C ALA A 132 -3.11 3.72 22.21
N LEU A 133 -3.71 2.55 21.97
CA LEU A 133 -5.16 2.32 22.00
C LEU A 133 -5.67 1.77 23.35
N ALA A 134 -4.78 1.63 24.34
CA ALA A 134 -5.08 1.01 25.64
C ALA A 134 -5.69 -0.40 25.51
N TRP A 135 -5.23 -1.18 24.53
CA TRP A 135 -5.67 -2.56 24.32
C TRP A 135 -4.82 -3.56 25.09
N PRO A 136 -5.38 -4.72 25.48
CA PRO A 136 -4.59 -5.83 26.00
C PRO A 136 -3.56 -6.30 24.98
N ALA A 137 -2.39 -6.73 25.48
CA ALA A 137 -1.34 -7.27 24.64
C ALA A 137 -1.84 -8.41 23.73
N ARG A 138 -1.34 -8.46 22.49
CA ARG A 138 -1.68 -9.46 21.45
C ARG A 138 -3.09 -9.36 20.87
N SER A 139 -3.85 -8.31 21.19
CA SER A 139 -5.17 -8.07 20.59
C SER A 139 -5.07 -7.47 19.20
N GLY A 140 -4.02 -6.69 18.94
CA GLY A 140 -3.90 -5.84 17.76
C GLY A 140 -3.92 -6.61 16.45
N LYS A 141 -3.35 -7.83 16.41
CA LYS A 141 -3.34 -8.65 15.18
C LYS A 141 -4.75 -9.02 14.73
N LEU A 142 -5.60 -9.47 15.67
CA LEU A 142 -6.96 -9.87 15.34
C LEU A 142 -7.78 -8.66 14.88
N VAL A 143 -7.68 -7.56 15.61
CA VAL A 143 -8.43 -6.34 15.31
C VAL A 143 -7.99 -5.71 13.99
N LEU A 144 -6.68 -5.69 13.71
CA LEU A 144 -6.14 -5.23 12.43
C LEU A 144 -6.65 -6.09 11.27
N ARG A 145 -6.72 -7.41 11.42
CA ARG A 145 -7.28 -8.29 10.38
C ARG A 145 -8.75 -7.99 10.12
N LEU A 146 -9.55 -7.80 11.17
CA LEU A 146 -10.96 -7.43 11.02
C LEU A 146 -11.13 -6.08 10.33
N ALA A 147 -10.27 -5.11 10.66
CA ALA A 147 -10.29 -3.80 10.03
C ALA A 147 -9.90 -3.87 8.54
N LEU A 148 -8.83 -4.60 8.21
CA LEU A 148 -8.38 -4.79 6.84
C LEU A 148 -9.39 -5.57 5.99
N ASP A 149 -10.14 -6.50 6.58
CA ASP A 149 -11.19 -7.26 5.89
C ASP A 149 -12.30 -6.33 5.38
N ARG A 150 -12.78 -5.41 6.24
CA ARG A 150 -13.77 -4.38 5.85
C ARG A 150 -13.23 -3.44 4.77
N VAL A 151 -11.94 -3.13 4.81
CA VAL A 151 -11.27 -2.33 3.78
C VAL A 151 -11.13 -3.10 2.48
N ALA A 152 -10.84 -4.41 2.54
CA ALA A 152 -10.78 -5.27 1.37
C ALA A 152 -12.15 -5.33 0.66
N ASP A 153 -13.24 -5.42 1.42
CA ASP A 153 -14.59 -5.34 0.89
C ASP A 153 -14.87 -3.99 0.20
N PHE A 154 -14.47 -2.88 0.84
CA PHE A 154 -14.61 -1.54 0.26
C PHE A 154 -13.90 -1.40 -1.09
N TYR A 155 -12.66 -1.88 -1.17
CA TYR A 155 -11.87 -1.85 -2.40
C TYR A 155 -12.20 -2.97 -3.38
N ARG A 156 -13.08 -3.91 -3.00
CA ARG A 156 -13.45 -5.10 -3.78
C ARG A 156 -12.23 -5.93 -4.17
N ILE A 157 -11.32 -6.13 -3.22
CA ILE A 157 -10.13 -6.95 -3.38
C ILE A 157 -10.50 -8.40 -3.03
N THR A 158 -10.23 -9.31 -3.97
CA THR A 158 -10.57 -10.74 -3.91
C THR A 158 -9.34 -11.59 -3.68
#